data_AF-A0A7K1R9B8-F1
#
_entry.id   AF-A0A7K1R9B8-F1
#
_cell.length_a   1.000
_cell.length_b   1.000
_cell.length_c   1.000
_cell.angle_alpha   90.00
_cell.angle_beta   90.00
_cell.angle_gamma   90.00
#
_symmetry.space_group_name_H-M   'P 1'
#
loop_
_entity.id
_entity.type
_entity.pdbx_description
1 polymer ?
#
loop_
_entity_poly.entity_id
_entity_poly.type
_entity_poly.pdbx_seq_one_letter_code
_entity_poly.pdbx_strand_id
1 'polypeptide(L)'
;MNAVTERYDYQAGSTTVPVIPYDTFEAANLFLATGRSTKEVLPELGLTNAEWDMLHEVYRWFPYSLGEDSRRRYFNGLDDASICQLVLPPRWKPTDGAEPDLRSTEFVREAVRLNPRIGPFADCDWPMTWIAAHPEATLCSYTHDNHTVFFKGKPLTDRKGAPINVDVMSLRTIGGRWLYDKDHVYGQGQYGANSTFYWFKVDGADAKTFVALNLLYARDKNQAYYITGKTIRTRSPDAFSIVPHVRLNYRDTTCDFLHDNSVVARDREAIYFYGARLRGAKPDGFRELGHGYAKNHEKVWYLEEKKIIEGADAKTFTVPGPGDPDVKGLTSGHFVTDRNRPYVRGEPRNPVEWFEAWRPFFEARSDIEDWWWHKLDKDHCAI
;
A
#
# COMPACT_ATOMS: atom_id res chain seq x y z
N MET A 1 40.62 -19.71 3.90
CA MET A 1 40.07 -20.84 4.66
C MET A 1 38.69 -21.10 4.10
N ASN A 2 38.40 -22.33 3.70
CA ASN A 2 37.14 -22.68 3.02
C ASN A 2 35.96 -22.31 3.92
N ALA A 3 35.12 -21.37 3.48
CA ALA A 3 33.79 -21.19 4.07
C ALA A 3 33.09 -22.55 4.01
N VAL A 4 32.68 -23.08 5.16
CA VAL A 4 31.89 -24.30 5.21
C VAL A 4 30.54 -23.95 4.59
N THR A 5 30.29 -24.41 3.37
CA THR A 5 28.98 -24.28 2.74
C THR A 5 27.98 -25.02 3.61
N GLU A 6 27.04 -24.29 4.23
CA GLU A 6 25.97 -24.86 5.05
C GLU A 6 24.83 -25.44 4.20
N ARG A 7 25.00 -25.44 2.88
CA ARG A 7 24.11 -26.06 1.92
C ARG A 7 24.15 -27.58 2.08
N TYR A 8 22.97 -28.18 2.06
CA TYR A 8 22.80 -29.60 1.80
C TYR A 8 21.60 -29.83 0.88
N ASP A 9 21.48 -31.03 0.32
CA ASP A 9 20.39 -31.36 -0.59
C ASP A 9 19.34 -32.23 0.13
N TYR A 10 18.07 -31.89 -0.01
CA TYR A 10 16.93 -32.59 0.58
C TYR A 10 16.13 -33.37 -0.47
N GLN A 11 15.80 -34.62 -0.17
CA GLN A 11 15.01 -35.49 -1.03
C GLN A 11 13.51 -35.17 -0.89
N ALA A 12 12.97 -34.33 -1.76
CA ALA A 12 11.56 -33.95 -1.81
C ALA A 12 10.82 -34.85 -2.80
N GLY A 13 10.38 -36.03 -2.33
CA GLY A 13 9.73 -37.03 -3.17
C GLY A 13 10.68 -37.59 -4.23
N SER A 14 10.38 -37.41 -5.51
CA SER A 14 11.24 -37.84 -6.63
C SER A 14 12.27 -36.80 -7.07
N THR A 15 12.24 -35.61 -6.47
CA THR A 15 13.16 -34.49 -6.78
C THR A 15 14.08 -34.20 -5.60
N THR A 16 15.26 -33.67 -5.90
CA THR A 16 16.20 -33.18 -4.88
C THR A 16 16.24 -31.66 -4.95
N VAL A 17 16.09 -31.01 -3.79
CA VAL A 17 16.11 -29.54 -3.68
C VAL A 17 17.21 -29.10 -2.72
N PRO A 18 17.94 -28.00 -3.02
CA PRO A 18 18.92 -27.47 -2.09
C PRO A 18 18.23 -26.88 -0.85
N VAL A 19 18.88 -26.99 0.29
CA VAL A 19 18.46 -26.38 1.55
C VAL A 19 19.65 -25.64 2.14
N ILE A 20 19.41 -24.43 2.62
CA ILE A 20 20.36 -23.63 3.37
C ILE A 20 19.67 -23.15 4.66
N PRO A 21 20.43 -22.82 5.72
CA PRO A 21 19.84 -22.18 6.88
C PRO A 21 19.10 -20.88 6.52
N TYR A 22 17.94 -20.63 7.14
CA TYR A 22 17.07 -19.51 6.80
C TYR A 22 17.74 -18.15 7.07
N ASP A 23 18.57 -18.05 8.11
CA ASP A 23 19.37 -16.84 8.35
C ASP A 23 20.44 -16.62 7.28
N THR A 24 21.07 -17.68 6.79
CA THR A 24 22.01 -17.63 5.66
C THR A 24 21.31 -17.15 4.39
N PHE A 25 20.06 -17.60 4.13
CA PHE A 25 19.22 -17.07 3.06
C PHE A 25 18.93 -15.57 3.23
N GLU A 26 18.49 -15.14 4.41
CA GLU A 26 18.17 -13.73 4.68
C GLU A 26 19.42 -12.84 4.55
N ALA A 27 20.60 -13.33 4.97
CA ALA A 27 21.86 -12.62 4.84
C ALA A 27 22.23 -12.41 3.36
N ALA A 28 22.16 -13.47 2.56
CA ALA A 28 22.38 -13.40 1.12
C ALA A 28 21.38 -12.43 0.45
N ASN A 29 20.11 -12.52 0.82
CA ASN A 29 19.06 -11.64 0.30
C ASN A 29 19.32 -10.17 0.66
N LEU A 30 19.85 -9.86 1.85
CA LEU A 30 20.24 -8.50 2.24
C LEU A 30 21.46 -7.98 1.46
N PHE A 31 22.48 -8.80 1.23
CA PHE A 31 23.63 -8.39 0.40
C PHE A 31 23.21 -8.10 -1.04
N LEU A 32 22.37 -8.95 -1.64
CA LEU A 32 21.79 -8.72 -2.96
C LEU A 32 20.89 -7.46 -2.98
N ALA A 33 20.08 -7.25 -1.93
CA ALA A 33 19.27 -6.04 -1.78
C ALA A 33 20.12 -4.76 -1.65
N THR A 34 21.40 -4.91 -1.29
CA THR A 34 22.40 -3.84 -1.15
C THR A 34 23.35 -3.83 -2.36
N GLY A 35 22.84 -4.19 -3.54
CA GLY A 35 23.52 -3.98 -4.82
C GLY A 35 24.60 -4.99 -5.20
N ARG A 36 24.90 -5.97 -4.35
CA ARG A 36 25.82 -7.06 -4.72
C ARG A 36 25.23 -7.94 -5.81
N SER A 37 26.09 -8.48 -6.66
CA SER A 37 25.66 -9.36 -7.74
C SER A 37 25.52 -10.81 -7.26
N THR A 38 24.68 -11.58 -7.95
CA THR A 38 24.58 -13.02 -7.70
C THR A 38 25.89 -13.76 -7.96
N LYS A 39 26.76 -13.22 -8.82
CA LYS A 39 28.10 -13.76 -9.08
C LYS A 39 29.06 -13.62 -7.89
N GLU A 40 28.81 -12.67 -6.99
CA GLU A 40 29.58 -12.51 -5.76
C GLU A 40 28.97 -13.32 -4.62
N VAL A 41 27.64 -13.28 -4.47
CA VAL A 41 26.95 -13.83 -3.29
C VAL A 41 26.73 -15.35 -3.38
N LEU A 42 26.29 -15.86 -4.53
CA LEU A 42 25.89 -17.27 -4.63
C LEU A 42 27.05 -18.29 -4.54
N PRO A 43 28.29 -17.98 -4.96
CA PRO A 43 29.42 -18.88 -4.73
C PRO A 43 29.68 -19.19 -3.25
N GLU A 44 29.48 -18.23 -2.34
CA GLU A 44 29.62 -18.46 -0.88
C GLU A 44 28.59 -19.47 -0.36
N LEU A 45 27.44 -19.58 -1.03
CA LEU A 45 26.39 -20.54 -0.71
C LEU A 45 26.52 -21.86 -1.48
N GLY A 46 27.45 -21.94 -2.43
CA GLY A 46 27.54 -23.03 -3.38
C GLY A 46 26.26 -23.22 -4.20
N LEU A 47 25.54 -22.14 -4.52
CA LEU A 47 24.28 -22.18 -5.28
C LEU A 47 24.45 -21.67 -6.71
N THR A 48 23.70 -22.24 -7.65
CA THR A 48 23.48 -21.67 -8.98
C THR A 48 22.38 -20.61 -8.95
N ASN A 49 22.28 -19.76 -9.99
CA ASN A 49 21.17 -18.79 -10.09
C ASN A 49 19.80 -19.49 -10.10
N ALA A 50 19.66 -20.62 -10.81
CA ALA A 50 18.40 -21.36 -10.87
C ALA A 50 17.99 -21.92 -9.49
N GLU A 51 18.95 -22.44 -8.73
CA GLU A 51 18.71 -22.91 -7.36
C GLU A 51 18.33 -21.76 -6.42
N TRP A 52 19.01 -20.62 -6.53
CA TRP A 52 18.65 -19.41 -5.79
C TRP A 52 17.25 -18.92 -6.12
N ASP A 53 16.87 -18.88 -7.40
CA ASP A 53 15.54 -18.42 -7.81
C ASP A 53 14.44 -19.31 -7.21
N MET A 54 14.63 -20.64 -7.22
CA MET A 54 13.68 -21.56 -6.59
C MET A 54 13.63 -21.40 -5.06
N LEU A 55 14.77 -21.25 -4.39
CA LEU A 55 14.83 -20.98 -2.94
C LEU A 55 14.15 -19.66 -2.60
N HIS A 56 14.44 -18.60 -3.36
CA HIS A 56 13.93 -17.24 -3.12
C HIS A 56 12.41 -17.18 -3.25
N GLU A 57 11.83 -17.84 -4.24
CA GLU A 57 10.37 -17.98 -4.41
C GLU A 57 9.66 -18.63 -3.21
N VAL A 58 10.40 -19.33 -2.35
CA VAL A 58 9.87 -20.09 -1.20
C VAL A 58 10.20 -19.40 0.12
N TYR A 59 11.49 -19.17 0.39
CA TYR A 59 12.01 -18.73 1.70
C TYR A 59 11.58 -17.31 2.05
N ARG A 60 11.42 -16.43 1.04
CA ARG A 60 10.95 -15.06 1.26
C ARG A 60 9.59 -14.98 1.96
N TRP A 61 8.81 -16.06 1.92
CA TRP A 61 7.46 -16.12 2.48
C TRP A 61 7.39 -16.74 3.87
N PHE A 62 8.49 -17.29 4.41
CA PHE A 62 8.48 -17.96 5.72
C PHE A 62 7.82 -17.12 6.83
N PRO A 63 8.15 -15.83 7.03
CA PRO A 63 7.54 -15.03 8.08
C PRO A 63 6.14 -14.48 7.72
N TYR A 64 5.49 -14.98 6.66
CA TYR A 64 4.22 -14.46 6.15
C TYR A 64 3.17 -15.55 5.99
N SER A 65 1.89 -15.17 5.98
CA SER A 65 0.76 -16.07 5.69
C SER A 65 0.62 -16.45 4.21
N LEU A 66 1.59 -16.09 3.37
CA LEU A 66 1.59 -16.30 1.92
C LEU A 66 2.55 -17.43 1.53
N GLY A 67 2.57 -17.77 0.24
CA GLY A 67 3.54 -18.71 -0.32
C GLY A 67 3.34 -20.18 0.07
N GLU A 68 2.14 -20.57 0.56
CA GLU A 68 1.83 -21.96 0.91
C GLU A 68 2.02 -22.92 -0.28
N ASP A 69 1.51 -22.55 -1.46
CA ASP A 69 1.65 -23.38 -2.67
C ASP A 69 3.11 -23.58 -3.08
N SER A 70 3.92 -22.52 -3.05
CA SER A 70 5.35 -22.59 -3.36
C SER A 70 6.08 -23.48 -2.36
N ARG A 71 5.80 -23.35 -1.06
CA ARG A 71 6.36 -24.19 0.01
C ARG A 71 5.99 -25.66 -0.17
N ARG A 72 4.70 -25.97 -0.36
CA ARG A 72 4.20 -27.32 -0.59
C ARG A 72 4.85 -27.97 -1.80
N ARG A 73 5.04 -27.22 -2.88
CA ARG A 73 5.72 -27.72 -4.09
C ARG A 73 7.20 -27.98 -3.85
N TYR A 74 7.90 -27.08 -3.17
CA TYR A 74 9.35 -27.16 -2.97
C TYR A 74 9.76 -28.28 -2.01
N PHE A 75 9.06 -28.40 -0.88
CA PHE A 75 9.35 -29.40 0.15
C PHE A 75 8.49 -30.67 0.01
N ASN A 76 7.80 -30.87 -1.12
CA ASN A 76 6.92 -32.01 -1.36
C ASN A 76 5.89 -32.25 -0.24
N GLY A 77 5.24 -31.17 0.21
CA GLY A 77 4.13 -31.21 1.15
C GLY A 77 4.50 -31.36 2.62
N LEU A 78 5.77 -31.18 3.01
CA LEU A 78 6.15 -31.09 4.42
C LEU A 78 5.35 -30.02 5.18
N ASP A 79 5.07 -30.30 6.45
CA ASP A 79 4.50 -29.34 7.37
C ASP A 79 5.55 -28.31 7.84
N ASP A 80 5.07 -27.19 8.40
CA ASP A 80 5.92 -26.09 8.82
C ASP A 80 6.93 -26.51 9.93
N ALA A 81 6.56 -27.46 10.78
CA ALA A 81 7.43 -27.97 11.83
C ALA A 81 8.62 -28.76 11.27
N SER A 82 8.38 -29.62 10.29
CA SER A 82 9.42 -30.36 9.58
C SER A 82 10.32 -29.42 8.79
N ILE A 83 9.76 -28.38 8.15
CA ILE A 83 10.57 -27.39 7.45
C ILE A 83 11.44 -26.60 8.44
N CYS A 84 10.90 -26.18 9.60
CA CYS A 84 11.68 -25.51 10.64
C CYS A 84 12.90 -26.34 11.10
N GLN A 85 12.74 -27.66 11.23
CA GLN A 85 13.83 -28.57 11.60
C GLN A 85 14.93 -28.63 10.53
N LEU A 86 14.59 -28.39 9.26
CA LEU A 86 15.55 -28.32 8.16
C LEU A 86 16.27 -26.97 8.11
N VAL A 87 15.54 -25.86 8.27
CA VAL A 87 16.05 -24.52 7.92
C VAL A 87 16.57 -23.69 9.09
N LEU A 88 16.26 -24.05 10.35
CA LEU A 88 16.73 -23.28 11.52
C LEU A 88 18.14 -23.66 12.01
N PRO A 89 18.55 -24.94 12.01
CA PRO A 89 19.91 -25.30 12.36
C PRO A 89 20.95 -24.66 11.42
N PRO A 90 22.21 -24.47 11.86
CA PRO A 90 22.74 -24.86 13.18
C PRO A 90 22.50 -23.83 14.30
N ARG A 91 22.05 -22.61 13.98
CA ARG A 91 22.07 -21.47 14.91
C ARG A 91 20.76 -21.24 15.63
N TRP A 92 19.65 -21.60 15.01
CA TRP A 92 18.32 -21.35 15.54
C TRP A 92 17.62 -22.66 15.87
N LYS A 93 16.69 -22.57 16.82
CA LYS A 93 15.78 -23.65 17.18
C LYS A 93 14.37 -23.06 17.28
N PRO A 94 13.32 -23.86 17.07
CA PRO A 94 11.97 -23.43 17.36
C PRO A 94 11.82 -22.96 18.82
N THR A 95 10.96 -21.97 19.03
CA THR A 95 10.62 -21.47 20.37
C THR A 95 9.85 -22.53 21.17
N ASP A 96 10.17 -22.68 22.45
CA ASP A 96 9.50 -23.67 23.32
C ASP A 96 8.02 -23.33 23.56
N GLY A 97 7.14 -24.34 23.54
CA GLY A 97 5.74 -24.24 24.03
C GLY A 97 4.63 -24.17 22.99
N ALA A 98 4.94 -24.11 21.69
CA ALA A 98 3.98 -24.25 20.59
C ALA A 98 4.57 -25.12 19.45
N GLU A 99 3.73 -25.73 18.62
CA GLU A 99 4.23 -26.39 17.39
C GLU A 99 4.97 -25.37 16.51
N PRO A 100 6.19 -25.67 16.05
CA PRO A 100 6.96 -24.74 15.23
C PRO A 100 6.21 -24.37 13.95
N ASP A 101 6.01 -23.07 13.74
CA ASP A 101 5.38 -22.50 12.55
C ASP A 101 6.39 -21.59 11.84
N LEU A 102 6.49 -21.68 10.51
CA LEU A 102 7.40 -20.82 9.74
C LEU A 102 7.09 -19.34 9.93
N ARG A 103 5.83 -18.97 10.18
CA ARG A 103 5.45 -17.57 10.46
C ARG A 103 6.13 -17.03 11.72
N SER A 104 6.47 -17.90 12.65
CA SER A 104 7.17 -17.51 13.89
C SER A 104 8.65 -17.19 13.66
N THR A 105 9.23 -17.44 12.48
CA THR A 105 10.65 -17.19 12.21
C THR A 105 10.99 -15.73 11.89
N GLU A 106 10.06 -14.79 12.10
CA GLU A 106 10.29 -13.36 11.92
C GLU A 106 11.50 -12.86 12.73
N PHE A 107 11.70 -13.39 13.95
CA PHE A 107 12.86 -13.03 14.79
C PHE A 107 14.21 -13.35 14.14
N VAL A 108 14.29 -14.40 13.30
CA VAL A 108 15.51 -14.76 12.56
C VAL A 108 15.84 -13.64 11.58
N ARG A 109 14.84 -13.18 10.82
CA ARG A 109 14.99 -12.11 9.85
C ARG A 109 15.38 -10.79 10.52
N GLU A 110 14.77 -10.45 11.66
CA GLU A 110 15.16 -9.24 12.41
C GLU A 110 16.60 -9.33 12.94
N ALA A 111 17.03 -10.49 13.45
CA ALA A 111 18.40 -10.68 13.90
C ALA A 111 19.41 -10.52 12.76
N VAL A 112 19.12 -11.06 11.58
CA VAL A 112 19.99 -10.97 10.40
C VAL A 112 20.07 -9.55 9.85
N ARG A 113 19.00 -8.75 9.94
CA ARG A 113 19.05 -7.32 9.59
C ARG A 113 20.02 -6.53 10.47
N LEU A 114 20.16 -6.92 11.74
CA LEU A 114 21.10 -6.31 12.68
C LEU A 114 22.54 -6.79 12.45
N ASN A 115 22.72 -8.05 12.08
CA ASN A 115 24.04 -8.60 11.76
C ASN A 115 23.96 -9.65 10.63
N PRO A 116 24.24 -9.27 9.36
CA PRO A 116 24.18 -10.19 8.22
C PRO A 116 25.43 -11.06 8.07
N ARG A 117 26.51 -10.78 8.82
CA ARG A 117 27.77 -11.52 8.76
C ARG A 117 27.63 -12.80 9.56
N ILE A 118 26.99 -13.78 8.93
CA ILE A 118 26.61 -15.06 9.54
C ILE A 118 26.88 -16.21 8.57
N GLY A 119 27.20 -17.39 9.11
CA GLY A 119 27.47 -18.58 8.31
C GLY A 119 28.58 -18.33 7.28
N PRO A 120 28.36 -18.65 5.98
CA PRO A 120 29.32 -18.40 4.90
C PRO A 120 29.75 -16.94 4.75
N PHE A 121 28.97 -15.98 5.25
CA PHE A 121 29.27 -14.54 5.17
C PHE A 121 29.94 -13.99 6.44
N ALA A 122 30.31 -14.83 7.41
CA ALA A 122 30.86 -14.37 8.69
C ALA A 122 32.13 -13.51 8.53
N ASP A 123 32.98 -13.88 7.57
CA ASP A 123 34.28 -13.24 7.33
C ASP A 123 34.26 -12.23 6.17
N CYS A 124 33.09 -11.95 5.56
CA CYS A 124 33.02 -10.98 4.48
C CYS A 124 33.14 -9.54 5.02
N ASP A 125 33.85 -8.69 4.28
CA ASP A 125 34.02 -7.27 4.56
C ASP A 125 32.95 -6.40 3.88
N TRP A 126 31.89 -7.03 3.36
CA TRP A 126 30.87 -6.36 2.58
C TRP A 126 30.04 -5.41 3.46
N PRO A 127 30.11 -4.09 3.25
CA PRO A 127 29.33 -3.16 4.03
C PRO A 127 27.85 -3.34 3.72
N MET A 128 27.04 -3.43 4.77
CA MET A 128 25.60 -3.52 4.67
C MET A 128 24.97 -2.92 5.93
N THR A 129 24.04 -2.01 5.74
CA THR A 129 23.16 -1.51 6.80
C THR A 129 21.73 -1.53 6.28
N TRP A 130 20.84 -2.13 7.06
CA TRP A 130 19.41 -2.07 6.82
C TRP A 130 18.84 -0.78 7.39
N ILE A 131 18.04 -0.06 6.60
CA ILE A 131 17.43 1.22 7.01
C ILE A 131 15.99 0.99 7.50
N ALA A 132 15.14 0.42 6.63
CA ALA A 132 13.73 0.19 6.91
C ALA A 132 13.08 -0.70 5.83
N ALA A 133 11.99 -1.38 6.20
CA ALA A 133 11.09 -2.03 5.23
C ALA A 133 10.23 -1.00 4.50
N HIS A 134 9.78 -1.32 3.29
CA HIS A 134 8.81 -0.51 2.56
C HIS A 134 7.41 -0.66 3.17
N PRO A 135 6.64 0.43 3.35
CA PRO A 135 5.33 0.38 4.01
C PRO A 135 4.31 -0.51 3.26
N GLU A 136 4.31 -0.47 1.92
CA GLU A 136 3.36 -1.24 1.09
C GLU A 136 3.95 -2.54 0.53
N ALA A 137 5.24 -2.80 0.78
CA ALA A 137 5.95 -3.92 0.19
C ALA A 137 7.00 -4.44 1.17
N THR A 138 6.57 -5.01 2.30
CA THR A 138 7.42 -5.35 3.46
C THR A 138 8.54 -6.38 3.15
N LEU A 139 8.48 -7.03 2.00
CA LEU A 139 9.58 -7.85 1.45
C LEU A 139 10.71 -7.02 0.83
N CYS A 140 10.45 -5.76 0.54
CA CYS A 140 11.40 -4.79 0.01
C CYS A 140 11.88 -3.90 1.16
N SER A 141 13.15 -3.54 1.14
CA SER A 141 13.74 -2.65 2.13
C SER A 141 14.67 -1.64 1.48
N TYR A 142 14.92 -0.57 2.21
CA TYR A 142 16.00 0.36 1.97
C TYR A 142 17.24 -0.15 2.72
N THR A 143 18.37 -0.23 2.04
CA THR A 143 19.67 -0.62 2.60
C THR A 143 20.77 0.29 2.07
N HIS A 144 21.96 0.26 2.66
CA HIS A 144 23.13 0.95 2.12
C HIS A 144 24.43 0.19 2.34
N ASP A 145 25.40 0.44 1.47
CA ASP A 145 26.78 -0.09 1.52
C ASP A 145 27.78 0.95 2.07
N ASN A 146 27.28 1.97 2.77
CA ASN A 146 27.99 3.17 3.25
C ASN A 146 28.34 4.20 2.16
N HIS A 147 28.09 3.90 0.89
CA HIS A 147 28.34 4.81 -0.24
C HIS A 147 27.08 5.10 -1.07
N THR A 148 26.19 4.14 -1.17
CA THR A 148 24.98 4.18 -1.99
C THR A 148 23.81 3.61 -1.20
N VAL A 149 22.65 4.24 -1.34
CA VAL A 149 21.39 3.69 -0.82
C VAL A 149 20.71 2.90 -1.93
N PHE A 150 20.22 1.72 -1.57
CA PHE A 150 19.55 0.79 -2.47
C PHE A 150 18.10 0.57 -2.08
N PHE A 151 17.28 0.30 -3.09
CA PHE A 151 15.94 -0.25 -2.96
C PHE A 151 15.77 -1.38 -3.97
N LYS A 152 15.45 -2.59 -3.51
CA LYS A 152 15.41 -3.80 -4.35
C LYS A 152 16.73 -4.06 -5.10
N GLY A 153 17.89 -3.88 -4.45
CA GLY A 153 19.20 -4.10 -5.07
C GLY A 153 19.61 -3.04 -6.09
N LYS A 154 18.83 -1.97 -6.26
CA LYS A 154 19.11 -0.90 -7.22
C LYS A 154 19.36 0.42 -6.50
N PRO A 155 20.35 1.22 -6.93
CA PRO A 155 20.56 2.56 -6.39
C PRO A 155 19.30 3.43 -6.50
N LEU A 156 19.10 4.33 -5.55
CA LEU A 156 18.02 5.31 -5.65
C LEU A 156 18.29 6.26 -6.81
N THR A 157 17.34 6.37 -7.74
CA THR A 157 17.47 7.20 -8.93
C THR A 157 16.28 8.14 -9.11
N ASP A 158 16.52 9.26 -9.78
CA ASP A 158 15.49 10.21 -10.17
C ASP A 158 14.63 9.70 -11.34
N ARG A 159 13.71 10.53 -11.81
CA ARG A 159 12.82 10.19 -12.94
C ARG A 159 13.55 10.02 -14.29
N LYS A 160 14.85 10.26 -14.36
CA LYS A 160 15.68 10.06 -15.56
C LYS A 160 16.65 8.88 -15.38
N GLY A 161 16.59 8.20 -14.23
CA GLY A 161 17.52 7.12 -13.90
C GLY A 161 18.87 7.62 -13.38
N ALA A 162 19.03 8.91 -13.10
CA ALA A 162 20.26 9.45 -12.50
C ALA A 162 20.26 9.21 -10.99
N PRO A 163 21.38 8.78 -10.38
CA PRO A 163 21.47 8.64 -8.93
C PRO A 163 21.11 9.93 -8.19
N ILE A 164 20.33 9.83 -7.11
CA ILE A 164 20.02 10.98 -6.27
C ILE A 164 21.10 11.19 -5.20
N ASN A 165 21.41 12.45 -4.89
CA ASN A 165 22.35 12.81 -3.84
C ASN A 165 21.65 12.78 -2.48
N VAL A 166 21.91 11.73 -1.70
CA VAL A 166 21.42 11.52 -0.33
C VAL A 166 22.61 11.44 0.62
N ASP A 167 22.46 11.95 1.84
CA ASP A 167 23.39 11.60 2.91
C ASP A 167 23.08 10.17 3.38
N VAL A 168 23.91 9.23 2.91
CA VAL A 168 23.72 7.78 3.07
C VAL A 168 23.58 7.39 4.54
N MET A 169 24.42 7.95 5.42
CA MET A 169 24.52 7.52 6.81
C MET A 169 23.35 8.00 7.67
N SER A 170 22.76 9.15 7.34
CA SER A 170 21.63 9.73 8.07
C SER A 170 20.27 9.44 7.43
N LEU A 171 20.21 8.80 6.26
CA LEU A 171 18.93 8.51 5.60
C LEU A 171 18.06 7.58 6.47
N ARG A 172 16.81 7.98 6.72
CA ARG A 172 15.79 7.25 7.47
C ARG A 172 14.43 7.38 6.79
N THR A 173 13.49 6.52 7.14
CA THR A 173 12.09 6.66 6.73
C THR A 173 11.32 7.55 7.70
N ILE A 174 10.36 8.31 7.18
CA ILE A 174 9.41 9.10 8.01
C ILE A 174 8.14 8.29 8.24
N GLY A 175 7.63 7.71 7.15
CA GLY A 175 6.33 7.06 7.09
C GLY A 175 5.77 7.16 5.67
N GLY A 176 4.97 6.18 5.28
CA GLY A 176 4.50 6.06 3.91
C GLY A 176 5.65 6.13 2.89
N ARG A 177 5.49 6.88 1.81
CA ARG A 177 6.47 6.98 0.72
C ARG A 177 7.54 8.07 0.93
N TRP A 178 7.77 8.49 2.18
CA TRP A 178 8.63 9.62 2.53
C TRP A 178 9.87 9.19 3.31
N LEU A 179 11.02 9.75 2.92
CA LEU A 179 12.33 9.55 3.53
C LEU A 179 12.96 10.90 3.87
N TYR A 180 13.92 10.91 4.77
CA TYR A 180 14.73 12.09 5.05
C TYR A 180 16.16 11.69 5.38
N ASP A 181 17.08 12.60 5.12
CA ASP A 181 18.41 12.58 5.70
C ASP A 181 18.59 13.82 6.59
N LYS A 182 19.79 14.05 7.10
CA LYS A 182 20.08 15.18 8.00
C LYS A 182 19.78 16.56 7.39
N ASP A 183 19.75 16.69 6.06
CA ASP A 183 19.62 17.97 5.34
C ASP A 183 18.31 18.08 4.53
N HIS A 184 17.74 16.96 4.09
CA HIS A 184 16.72 16.92 3.04
C HIS A 184 15.60 15.91 3.31
N VAL A 185 14.45 16.16 2.68
CA VAL A 185 13.34 15.21 2.58
C VAL A 185 13.23 14.72 1.14
N TYR A 186 12.86 13.45 0.98
CA TYR A 186 12.69 12.76 -0.29
C TYR A 186 11.32 12.09 -0.36
N GLY A 187 10.69 12.14 -1.53
CA GLY A 187 9.49 11.34 -1.84
C GLY A 187 9.80 10.23 -2.83
N GLN A 188 9.15 9.08 -2.67
CA GLN A 188 9.19 7.98 -3.63
C GLN A 188 7.97 8.07 -4.57
N GLY A 189 8.25 8.44 -5.82
CA GLY A 189 7.29 8.41 -6.91
C GLY A 189 7.23 7.05 -7.62
N GLN A 190 6.18 6.83 -8.41
CA GLN A 190 5.97 5.61 -9.19
C GLN A 190 5.49 5.94 -10.60
N TYR A 191 5.93 5.18 -11.61
CA TYR A 191 5.48 5.34 -13.00
C TYR A 191 4.24 4.52 -13.32
N GLY A 192 3.11 5.19 -13.57
CA GLY A 192 1.89 4.54 -14.06
C GLY A 192 1.47 3.35 -13.18
N ALA A 193 0.92 2.31 -13.80
CA ALA A 193 0.61 1.05 -13.12
C ALA A 193 1.84 0.15 -12.89
N ASN A 194 3.03 0.54 -13.37
CA ASN A 194 4.24 -0.26 -13.26
C ASN A 194 4.91 -0.04 -11.89
N SER A 195 5.54 -1.08 -11.35
CA SER A 195 6.26 -1.05 -10.07
C SER A 195 7.66 -0.41 -10.16
N THR A 196 7.88 0.50 -11.12
CA THR A 196 9.14 1.24 -11.25
C THR A 196 9.06 2.49 -10.38
N PHE A 197 9.95 2.56 -9.39
CA PHE A 197 10.05 3.66 -8.46
C PHE A 197 11.15 4.64 -8.88
N TYR A 198 10.95 5.90 -8.52
CA TYR A 198 11.97 6.94 -8.58
C TYR A 198 11.87 7.81 -7.32
N TRP A 199 12.93 8.52 -7.00
CA TRP A 199 12.99 9.39 -5.84
C TRP A 199 13.24 10.83 -6.26
N PHE A 200 12.68 11.76 -5.52
CA PHE A 200 12.89 13.19 -5.75
C PHE A 200 13.06 13.90 -4.41
N LYS A 201 13.95 14.89 -4.39
CA LYS A 201 14.09 15.80 -3.26
C LYS A 201 12.84 16.70 -3.18
N VAL A 202 12.32 16.88 -1.98
CA VAL A 202 11.21 17.79 -1.71
C VAL A 202 11.78 19.18 -1.46
N ASP A 203 11.62 20.08 -2.43
CA ASP A 203 12.18 21.42 -2.35
C ASP A 203 11.53 22.26 -1.24
N GLY A 204 12.36 22.86 -0.39
CA GLY A 204 11.92 23.73 0.70
C GLY A 204 11.27 23.03 1.88
N ALA A 205 11.31 21.70 1.94
CA ALA A 205 10.82 20.94 3.09
C ALA A 205 11.70 21.15 4.32
N ASP A 206 11.07 21.42 5.46
CA ASP A 206 11.71 21.44 6.77
C ASP A 206 11.76 20.01 7.32
N ALA A 207 12.90 19.33 7.13
CA ALA A 207 13.09 17.94 7.55
C ALA A 207 12.82 17.70 9.06
N LYS A 208 13.06 18.71 9.91
CA LYS A 208 12.88 18.59 11.36
C LYS A 208 11.42 18.53 11.78
N THR A 209 10.52 19.14 11.02
CA THR A 209 9.07 19.21 11.32
C THR A 209 8.23 18.44 10.33
N PHE A 210 8.86 17.72 9.39
CA PHE A 210 8.17 16.96 8.36
C PHE A 210 7.45 15.75 8.96
N VAL A 211 6.17 15.60 8.64
CA VAL A 211 5.29 14.53 9.10
C VAL A 211 4.60 13.93 7.88
N ALA A 212 4.81 12.63 7.67
CA ALA A 212 4.03 11.85 6.74
C ALA A 212 2.61 11.67 7.29
N LEU A 213 1.59 12.07 6.53
CA LEU A 213 0.18 11.95 6.93
C LEU A 213 -0.44 10.65 6.41
N ASN A 214 -0.04 10.24 5.22
CA ASN A 214 -0.34 8.93 4.64
C ASN A 214 0.68 8.61 3.53
N LEU A 215 0.39 7.64 2.66
CA LEU A 215 1.28 7.26 1.55
C LEU A 215 1.52 8.39 0.54
N LEU A 216 0.61 9.36 0.45
CA LEU A 216 0.54 10.33 -0.64
C LEU A 216 0.73 11.78 -0.18
N TYR A 217 0.37 12.10 1.06
CA TYR A 217 0.42 13.42 1.64
C TYR A 217 1.35 13.48 2.83
N ALA A 218 1.98 14.64 2.97
CA ALA A 218 2.77 14.99 4.13
C ALA A 218 2.63 16.49 4.41
N ARG A 219 3.15 16.94 5.53
CA ARG A 219 3.23 18.34 5.90
C ARG A 219 4.48 18.63 6.70
N ASP A 220 4.90 19.87 6.71
CA ASP A 220 5.85 20.39 7.69
C ASP A 220 5.25 21.61 8.40
N LYS A 221 6.04 22.36 9.16
CA LYS A 221 5.57 23.58 9.83
C LYS A 221 5.16 24.71 8.88
N ASN A 222 5.59 24.66 7.61
CA ASN A 222 5.42 25.74 6.64
C ASN A 222 4.31 25.44 5.63
N GLN A 223 4.23 24.20 5.13
CA GLN A 223 3.38 23.81 3.99
C GLN A 223 2.97 22.33 4.05
N ALA A 224 2.14 21.93 3.09
CA ALA A 224 1.83 20.53 2.82
C ALA A 224 2.42 20.06 1.48
N TYR A 225 2.49 18.75 1.29
CA TYR A 225 3.13 18.11 0.15
C TYR A 225 2.29 16.96 -0.37
N TYR A 226 2.38 16.72 -1.67
CA TYR A 226 1.81 15.56 -2.33
C TYR A 226 2.91 14.80 -3.08
N ILE A 227 2.84 13.47 -3.08
CA ILE A 227 3.91 12.53 -3.48
C ILE A 227 4.39 12.68 -4.93
N THR A 228 3.78 13.52 -5.75
CA THR A 228 4.28 13.88 -7.09
C THR A 228 5.29 15.03 -7.06
N GLY A 229 5.87 15.35 -5.90
CA GLY A 229 6.74 16.52 -5.70
C GLY A 229 5.99 17.85 -5.63
N LYS A 230 4.67 17.82 -5.51
CA LYS A 230 3.87 19.04 -5.49
C LYS A 230 3.85 19.62 -4.08
N THR A 231 4.31 20.88 -3.97
CA THR A 231 4.09 21.68 -2.76
C THR A 231 2.67 22.26 -2.78
N ILE A 232 1.94 22.03 -1.70
CA ILE A 232 0.61 22.59 -1.45
C ILE A 232 0.79 23.77 -0.52
N ARG A 233 0.66 24.98 -1.08
CA ARG A 233 0.74 26.22 -0.32
C ARG A 233 -0.55 26.41 0.49
N THR A 234 -0.49 26.12 1.78
CA THR A 234 -1.58 26.26 2.76
C THR A 234 -1.23 27.36 3.76
N ARG A 235 -2.26 28.01 4.32
CA ARG A 235 -2.10 28.97 5.42
C ARG A 235 -2.25 28.33 6.80
N SER A 236 -2.63 27.06 6.84
CA SER A 236 -2.84 26.30 8.07
C SER A 236 -2.20 24.92 7.95
N PRO A 237 -0.86 24.85 7.77
CA PRO A 237 -0.16 23.58 7.70
C PRO A 237 -0.34 22.75 8.98
N ASP A 238 -0.51 23.41 10.13
CA ASP A 238 -0.83 22.78 11.41
C ASP A 238 -2.15 21.96 11.39
N ALA A 239 -3.11 22.39 10.58
CA ALA A 239 -4.43 21.77 10.44
C ALA A 239 -4.57 20.86 9.21
N PHE A 240 -3.49 20.66 8.44
CA PHE A 240 -3.55 19.84 7.23
C PHE A 240 -3.74 18.36 7.60
N SER A 241 -4.82 17.74 7.14
CA SER A 241 -5.23 16.39 7.53
C SER A 241 -5.78 15.58 6.35
N ILE A 242 -5.78 14.27 6.49
CA ILE A 242 -6.41 13.35 5.53
C ILE A 242 -7.93 13.38 5.70
N VAL A 243 -8.65 13.30 4.58
CA VAL A 243 -10.06 12.91 4.55
C VAL A 243 -10.09 11.44 4.13
N PRO A 244 -10.64 10.51 4.94
CA PRO A 244 -10.55 9.09 4.63
C PRO A 244 -11.30 8.73 3.35
N HIS A 245 -10.73 7.79 2.60
CA HIS A 245 -11.40 7.15 1.48
C HIS A 245 -12.45 6.17 2.00
N VAL A 246 -13.65 6.22 1.42
CA VAL A 246 -14.75 5.34 1.83
C VAL A 246 -14.79 4.12 0.91
N ARG A 247 -14.44 2.95 1.46
CA ARG A 247 -14.58 1.66 0.79
C ARG A 247 -15.88 1.01 1.22
N LEU A 248 -16.76 0.73 0.26
CA LEU A 248 -18.02 0.04 0.47
C LEU A 248 -17.83 -1.47 0.23
N ASN A 249 -17.95 -2.30 1.27
CA ASN A 249 -17.79 -3.75 1.18
C ASN A 249 -19.14 -4.46 1.15
N TYR A 250 -19.59 -4.83 -0.05
CA TYR A 250 -20.87 -5.50 -0.25
C TYR A 250 -20.92 -6.95 0.26
N ARG A 251 -19.77 -7.62 0.40
CA ARG A 251 -19.70 -9.01 0.86
C ARG A 251 -20.09 -9.16 2.33
N ASP A 252 -19.58 -8.26 3.17
CA ASP A 252 -19.71 -8.34 4.63
C ASP A 252 -20.58 -7.21 5.19
N THR A 253 -21.20 -6.41 4.32
CA THR A 253 -22.13 -5.32 4.67
C THR A 253 -21.48 -4.24 5.55
N THR A 254 -20.23 -3.87 5.25
CA THR A 254 -19.45 -2.88 6.04
C THR A 254 -18.93 -1.72 5.20
N CYS A 255 -18.65 -0.60 5.87
CA CYS A 255 -17.98 0.56 5.29
C CYS A 255 -16.66 0.81 6.01
N ASP A 256 -15.55 0.81 5.26
CA ASP A 256 -14.23 1.12 5.81
C ASP A 256 -13.81 2.55 5.47
N PHE A 257 -13.18 3.22 6.44
CA PHE A 257 -12.62 4.56 6.31
C PHE A 257 -11.09 4.49 6.21
N LEU A 258 -10.59 4.40 4.99
CA LEU A 258 -9.18 4.14 4.69
C LEU A 258 -8.38 5.45 4.66
N HIS A 259 -7.40 5.59 5.55
CA HIS A 259 -6.58 6.80 5.64
C HIS A 259 -5.28 6.68 4.81
N ASP A 260 -4.65 5.51 4.82
CA ASP A 260 -3.29 5.30 4.29
C ASP A 260 -3.16 5.59 2.79
N ASN A 261 -4.16 5.22 2.00
CA ASN A 261 -4.19 5.39 0.55
C ASN A 261 -5.13 6.50 0.08
N SER A 262 -5.71 7.29 1.01
CA SER A 262 -6.63 8.35 0.60
C SER A 262 -5.94 9.41 -0.24
N VAL A 263 -6.61 9.77 -1.33
CA VAL A 263 -6.20 10.81 -2.28
C VAL A 263 -6.79 12.18 -1.93
N VAL A 264 -7.59 12.25 -0.87
CA VAL A 264 -8.25 13.47 -0.39
C VAL A 264 -7.61 13.96 0.91
N ALA A 265 -7.29 15.25 0.94
CA ALA A 265 -6.82 15.94 2.14
C ALA A 265 -7.54 17.28 2.31
N ARG A 266 -7.38 17.91 3.46
CA ARG A 266 -7.96 19.21 3.76
C ARG A 266 -7.05 20.05 4.64
N ASP A 267 -7.25 21.36 4.59
CA ASP A 267 -6.78 22.30 5.61
C ASP A 267 -7.99 23.09 6.15
N ARG A 268 -7.78 24.27 6.76
CA ARG A 268 -8.88 25.11 7.27
C ARG A 268 -9.70 25.79 6.16
N GLU A 269 -9.17 25.93 4.94
CA GLU A 269 -9.77 26.73 3.86
C GLU A 269 -10.20 25.90 2.63
N ALA A 270 -9.63 24.72 2.44
CA ALA A 270 -9.67 24.01 1.17
C ALA A 270 -9.68 22.48 1.33
N ILE A 271 -10.34 21.84 0.36
CA ILE A 271 -10.18 20.41 0.07
C ILE A 271 -9.19 20.24 -1.06
N TYR A 272 -8.35 19.21 -0.96
CA TYR A 272 -7.37 18.82 -1.95
C TYR A 272 -7.66 17.39 -2.43
N PHE A 273 -7.64 17.19 -3.74
CA PHE A 273 -7.81 15.90 -4.40
C PHE A 273 -6.64 15.69 -5.35
N TYR A 274 -5.88 14.60 -5.18
CA TYR A 274 -4.58 14.38 -5.84
C TYR A 274 -3.65 15.60 -5.75
N GLY A 275 -3.57 16.20 -4.56
CA GLY A 275 -2.76 17.39 -4.27
C GLY A 275 -3.26 18.68 -4.93
N ALA A 276 -4.39 18.70 -5.64
CA ALA A 276 -4.96 19.89 -6.27
C ALA A 276 -6.18 20.38 -5.49
N ARG A 277 -6.31 21.70 -5.34
CA ARG A 277 -7.49 22.30 -4.68
C ARG A 277 -8.75 21.94 -5.46
N LEU A 278 -9.71 21.29 -4.79
CA LEU A 278 -11.01 20.93 -5.36
C LEU A 278 -11.89 22.18 -5.40
N ARG A 279 -12.33 22.57 -6.61
CA ARG A 279 -13.04 23.83 -6.81
C ARG A 279 -14.37 23.84 -6.06
N GLY A 280 -14.59 24.92 -5.30
CA GLY A 280 -15.84 25.17 -4.57
C GLY A 280 -16.03 24.31 -3.31
N ALA A 281 -15.13 23.36 -3.03
CA ALA A 281 -15.20 22.51 -1.85
C ALA A 281 -14.64 23.24 -0.62
N LYS A 282 -15.47 23.39 0.41
CA LYS A 282 -15.09 23.91 1.72
C LYS A 282 -14.86 22.73 2.68
N PRO A 283 -13.89 22.81 3.61
CA PRO A 283 -13.62 21.74 4.58
C PRO A 283 -14.79 21.40 5.50
N ASP A 284 -15.60 22.40 5.84
CA ASP A 284 -16.74 22.24 6.73
C ASP A 284 -17.77 21.25 6.15
N GLY A 285 -18.10 20.22 6.93
CA GLY A 285 -18.98 19.13 6.54
C GLY A 285 -18.50 18.25 5.39
N PHE A 286 -17.31 18.46 4.85
CA PHE A 286 -16.85 17.70 3.69
C PHE A 286 -16.52 16.25 4.07
N ARG A 287 -17.08 15.30 3.31
CA ARG A 287 -16.80 13.87 3.44
C ARG A 287 -16.94 13.16 2.10
N GLU A 288 -16.14 12.11 1.92
CA GLU A 288 -16.35 11.14 0.85
C GLU A 288 -17.54 10.21 1.21
N LEU A 289 -18.23 9.72 0.18
CA LEU A 289 -19.40 8.84 0.31
C LEU A 289 -19.16 7.44 -0.27
N GLY A 290 -18.04 7.24 -0.96
CA GLY A 290 -17.75 6.06 -1.77
C GLY A 290 -18.10 6.29 -3.24
N HIS A 291 -17.68 5.35 -4.10
CA HIS A 291 -17.95 5.37 -5.55
C HIS A 291 -17.55 6.66 -6.28
N GLY A 292 -16.53 7.35 -5.78
CA GLY A 292 -16.06 8.61 -6.33
C GLY A 292 -16.96 9.82 -6.03
N TYR A 293 -17.93 9.71 -5.12
CA TYR A 293 -18.76 10.84 -4.71
C TYR A 293 -18.32 11.41 -3.37
N ALA A 294 -18.43 12.73 -3.24
CA ALA A 294 -18.23 13.44 -1.99
C ALA A 294 -19.23 14.57 -1.85
N LYS A 295 -19.47 15.02 -0.63
CA LYS A 295 -20.38 16.14 -0.36
C LYS A 295 -19.88 16.97 0.80
N ASN A 296 -20.39 18.18 0.90
CA ASN A 296 -20.46 18.95 2.11
C ASN A 296 -21.92 19.35 2.37
N HIS A 297 -22.16 20.31 3.24
CA HIS A 297 -23.52 20.76 3.55
C HIS A 297 -24.24 21.46 2.39
N GLU A 298 -23.51 21.99 1.41
CA GLU A 298 -24.05 22.84 0.33
C GLU A 298 -24.05 22.14 -1.03
N LYS A 299 -23.04 21.29 -1.30
CA LYS A 299 -22.73 20.79 -2.64
C LYS A 299 -22.31 19.34 -2.64
N VAL A 300 -22.40 18.74 -3.82
CA VAL A 300 -21.97 17.38 -4.11
C VAL A 300 -20.97 17.41 -5.27
N TRP A 301 -19.96 16.55 -5.19
CA TRP A 301 -18.94 16.38 -6.20
C TRP A 301 -18.90 14.95 -6.72
N TYR A 302 -18.63 14.83 -8.01
CA TYR A 302 -18.08 13.60 -8.59
C TYR A 302 -16.58 13.80 -8.76
N LEU A 303 -15.81 13.10 -7.93
CA LEU A 303 -14.37 13.30 -7.74
C LEU A 303 -13.56 12.87 -8.96
N GLU A 304 -13.93 11.80 -9.64
CA GLU A 304 -13.19 11.29 -10.81
C GLU A 304 -13.05 12.34 -11.90
N GLU A 305 -14.12 13.11 -12.16
CA GLU A 305 -14.11 14.24 -13.10
C GLU A 305 -13.85 15.59 -12.41
N LYS A 306 -13.62 15.60 -11.09
CA LYS A 306 -13.38 16.81 -10.28
C LYS A 306 -14.48 17.87 -10.43
N LYS A 307 -15.72 17.44 -10.68
CA LYS A 307 -16.84 18.33 -11.00
C LYS A 307 -17.84 18.44 -9.86
N ILE A 308 -18.47 19.61 -9.75
CA ILE A 308 -19.66 19.83 -8.91
C ILE A 308 -20.86 19.26 -9.68
N ILE A 309 -21.76 18.57 -8.97
CA ILE A 309 -23.02 18.09 -9.54
C ILE A 309 -24.05 19.21 -9.38
N GLU A 310 -24.33 19.92 -10.47
CA GLU A 310 -25.25 21.07 -10.46
C GLU A 310 -26.70 20.62 -10.16
N GLY A 311 -27.37 21.36 -9.28
CA GLY A 311 -28.76 21.09 -8.88
C GLY A 311 -28.97 19.81 -8.05
N ALA A 312 -27.90 19.20 -7.53
CA ALA A 312 -27.98 18.15 -6.52
C ALA A 312 -28.40 18.71 -5.16
N ASP A 313 -29.34 18.04 -4.51
CA ASP A 313 -29.71 18.32 -3.13
C ASP A 313 -28.69 17.68 -2.19
N ALA A 314 -27.67 18.46 -1.82
CA ALA A 314 -26.64 18.04 -0.91
C ALA A 314 -27.18 17.60 0.46
N LYS A 315 -28.38 17.98 0.91
CA LYS A 315 -28.90 17.48 2.19
C LYS A 315 -29.33 16.02 2.08
N THR A 316 -29.95 15.64 0.97
CA THR A 316 -30.54 14.31 0.78
C THR A 316 -29.72 13.37 -0.10
N PHE A 317 -28.68 13.87 -0.78
CA PHE A 317 -27.83 13.04 -1.65
C PHE A 317 -27.27 11.81 -0.93
N THR A 318 -27.53 10.64 -1.50
CA THR A 318 -27.19 9.32 -0.96
C THR A 318 -26.54 8.41 -2.01
N VAL A 319 -25.61 7.58 -1.54
CA VAL A 319 -24.95 6.52 -2.31
C VAL A 319 -25.47 5.20 -1.73
N PRO A 320 -26.17 4.36 -2.52
CA PRO A 320 -26.57 3.02 -2.08
C PRO A 320 -25.36 2.24 -1.57
N GLY A 321 -25.42 1.87 -0.29
CA GLY A 321 -24.32 1.27 0.44
C GLY A 321 -24.46 -0.24 0.56
N PRO A 322 -23.49 -0.88 1.24
CA PRO A 322 -23.60 -2.27 1.63
C PRO A 322 -24.87 -2.52 2.44
N GLY A 323 -25.64 -3.54 2.07
CA GLY A 323 -26.91 -3.89 2.71
C GLY A 323 -28.14 -3.22 2.09
N ASP A 324 -27.98 -2.14 1.33
CA ASP A 324 -29.05 -1.64 0.48
C ASP A 324 -29.26 -2.60 -0.71
N PRO A 325 -30.50 -2.77 -1.21
CA PRO A 325 -30.76 -3.53 -2.43
C PRO A 325 -30.02 -2.96 -3.63
N ASP A 326 -29.53 -3.85 -4.50
CA ASP A 326 -28.85 -3.46 -5.72
C ASP A 326 -29.78 -2.70 -6.66
N VAL A 327 -29.31 -1.56 -7.15
CA VAL A 327 -30.02 -0.75 -8.15
C VAL A 327 -29.58 -1.27 -9.50
N LYS A 328 -30.46 -2.00 -10.20
CA LYS A 328 -30.21 -2.52 -11.55
C LYS A 328 -30.34 -1.40 -12.58
N GLY A 329 -29.35 -0.54 -12.67
CA GLY A 329 -29.36 0.59 -13.59
C GLY A 329 -29.33 0.19 -15.05
N LEU A 330 -29.71 1.14 -15.92
CA LEU A 330 -29.79 0.97 -17.37
C LEU A 330 -28.42 1.03 -18.08
N THR A 331 -27.34 1.24 -17.32
CA THR A 331 -25.97 1.41 -17.81
C THR A 331 -25.00 0.80 -16.80
N SER A 332 -23.71 0.67 -17.11
CA SER A 332 -22.71 0.23 -16.13
C SER A 332 -22.22 1.39 -15.26
N GLY A 333 -22.14 1.18 -13.95
CA GLY A 333 -21.54 2.11 -13.01
C GLY A 333 -22.25 2.13 -11.66
N HIS A 334 -21.91 3.14 -10.86
CA HIS A 334 -22.55 3.38 -9.56
C HIS A 334 -23.67 4.39 -9.72
N PHE A 335 -24.87 4.00 -9.30
CA PHE A 335 -26.07 4.84 -9.35
C PHE A 335 -26.28 5.45 -7.98
N VAL A 336 -26.49 6.75 -7.95
CA VAL A 336 -26.69 7.52 -6.73
C VAL A 336 -27.91 8.40 -6.92
N THR A 337 -28.47 8.92 -5.84
CA THR A 337 -29.74 9.65 -5.92
C THR A 337 -29.83 10.70 -4.84
N ASP A 338 -30.69 11.68 -5.05
CA ASP A 338 -31.16 12.58 -4.03
C ASP A 338 -32.69 12.63 -4.05
N ARG A 339 -33.29 13.51 -3.24
CA ARG A 339 -34.75 13.66 -3.19
C ARG A 339 -35.40 13.98 -4.52
N ASN A 340 -34.67 14.60 -5.44
CA ASN A 340 -35.21 15.14 -6.68
C ASN A 340 -35.00 14.21 -7.87
N ARG A 341 -33.87 13.47 -7.94
CA ARG A 341 -33.56 12.61 -9.10
C ARG A 341 -32.38 11.65 -8.87
N PRO A 342 -32.23 10.61 -9.71
CA PRO A 342 -31.01 9.81 -9.77
C PRO A 342 -29.89 10.45 -10.61
N TYR A 343 -28.66 9.99 -10.38
CA TYR A 343 -27.44 10.43 -11.05
C TYR A 343 -26.54 9.25 -11.43
N VAL A 344 -25.79 9.40 -12.53
CA VAL A 344 -24.79 8.43 -12.97
C VAL A 344 -23.53 9.18 -13.43
N ARG A 345 -22.39 8.89 -12.80
CA ARG A 345 -21.10 9.59 -13.04
C ARG A 345 -21.23 11.12 -12.94
N GLY A 346 -22.00 11.55 -11.94
CA GLY A 346 -22.32 12.95 -11.70
C GLY A 346 -23.30 13.61 -12.70
N GLU A 347 -23.86 12.86 -13.66
CA GLU A 347 -24.86 13.38 -14.58
C GLU A 347 -26.29 13.09 -14.07
N PRO A 348 -27.18 14.10 -14.03
CA PRO A 348 -28.58 13.90 -13.62
C PRO A 348 -29.31 13.00 -14.62
N ARG A 349 -30.23 12.17 -14.13
CA ARG A 349 -31.06 11.29 -14.94
C ARG A 349 -32.54 11.62 -14.78
N ASN A 350 -33.31 11.20 -15.78
CA ASN A 350 -34.76 11.33 -15.77
C ASN A 350 -35.37 10.36 -14.75
N PRO A 351 -36.10 10.87 -13.72
CA PRO A 351 -36.78 10.03 -12.73
C PRO A 351 -37.69 8.96 -13.33
N VAL A 352 -38.43 9.28 -14.40
CA VAL A 352 -39.40 8.35 -15.02
C VAL A 352 -38.71 7.14 -15.63
N GLU A 353 -37.61 7.36 -16.35
CA GLU A 353 -36.82 6.28 -16.98
C GLU A 353 -36.16 5.36 -15.93
N TRP A 354 -35.87 5.89 -14.75
CA TRP A 354 -35.15 5.19 -13.69
C TRP A 354 -36.05 4.62 -12.59
N PHE A 355 -37.37 4.81 -12.70
CA PHE A 355 -38.34 4.42 -11.68
C PHE A 355 -38.23 2.94 -11.29
N GLU A 356 -38.31 2.04 -12.26
CA GLU A 356 -38.23 0.58 -12.01
C GLU A 356 -36.87 0.14 -11.47
N ALA A 357 -35.78 0.74 -11.96
CA ALA A 357 -34.43 0.40 -11.53
C ALA A 357 -34.20 0.68 -10.03
N TRP A 358 -34.85 1.72 -9.50
CA TRP A 358 -34.74 2.15 -8.11
C TRP A 358 -35.79 1.56 -7.17
N ARG A 359 -36.79 0.84 -7.71
CA ARG A 359 -37.88 0.23 -6.92
C ARG A 359 -37.36 -0.59 -5.73
N PRO A 360 -36.41 -1.55 -5.89
CA PRO A 360 -35.94 -2.35 -4.75
C PRO A 360 -35.35 -1.49 -3.63
N PHE A 361 -34.59 -0.45 -3.99
CA PHE A 361 -33.96 0.44 -3.01
C PHE A 361 -35.02 1.20 -2.19
N PHE A 362 -36.01 1.82 -2.85
CA PHE A 362 -37.03 2.59 -2.14
C PHE A 362 -38.00 1.70 -1.35
N GLU A 363 -38.41 0.54 -1.87
CA GLU A 363 -39.27 -0.40 -1.15
C GLU A 363 -38.59 -0.94 0.13
N ALA A 364 -37.27 -1.12 0.13
CA ALA A 364 -36.53 -1.53 1.32
C ALA A 364 -36.25 -0.39 2.31
N ARG A 365 -36.37 0.88 1.89
CA ARG A 365 -36.01 2.07 2.67
C ARG A 365 -37.24 2.89 3.05
N SER A 366 -38.10 2.29 3.86
CA SER A 366 -39.28 2.95 4.43
C SER A 366 -38.97 4.18 5.30
N ASP A 367 -37.71 4.39 5.69
CA ASP A 367 -37.24 5.61 6.35
C ASP A 367 -37.16 6.82 5.40
N ILE A 368 -37.27 6.60 4.09
CA ILE A 368 -37.20 7.63 3.06
C ILE A 368 -38.60 7.88 2.50
N GLU A 369 -39.10 9.10 2.64
CA GLU A 369 -40.41 9.51 2.10
C GLU A 369 -40.33 10.85 1.34
N ASP A 370 -41.31 11.15 0.49
CA ASP A 370 -41.45 12.38 -0.30
C ASP A 370 -40.36 12.64 -1.36
N TRP A 371 -39.74 11.56 -1.86
CA TRP A 371 -38.76 11.62 -2.95
C TRP A 371 -39.42 11.45 -4.31
N TRP A 372 -38.68 11.78 -5.37
CA TRP A 372 -39.14 11.66 -6.76
C TRP A 372 -39.79 10.30 -7.06
N TRP A 373 -39.25 9.22 -6.50
CA TRP A 373 -39.76 7.87 -6.71
C TRP A 373 -41.17 7.71 -6.14
N HIS A 374 -41.40 8.09 -4.88
CA HIS A 374 -42.71 8.04 -4.22
C HIS A 374 -43.76 8.92 -4.91
N LYS A 375 -43.35 10.05 -5.49
CA LYS A 375 -44.26 10.92 -6.24
C LYS A 375 -44.73 10.24 -7.52
N LEU A 376 -43.81 9.60 -8.25
CA LEU A 376 -44.15 8.83 -9.44
C LEU A 376 -44.99 7.58 -9.12
N ASP A 377 -44.73 6.90 -8.00
CA ASP A 377 -45.49 5.72 -7.59
C ASP A 377 -46.95 6.07 -7.29
N LYS A 378 -47.20 7.19 -6.59
CA LYS A 378 -48.57 7.71 -6.35
C LYS A 378 -49.30 8.02 -7.66
N ASP A 379 -48.61 8.61 -8.63
CA ASP A 379 -49.20 8.91 -9.94
C ASP A 379 -49.45 7.63 -10.76
N HIS A 380 -48.60 6.61 -10.60
CA HIS A 380 -48.74 5.32 -11.28
C HIS A 380 -49.89 4.48 -10.73
N CYS A 381 -50.14 4.52 -9.42
CA CYS A 381 -51.29 3.84 -8.79
C CYS A 381 -52.62 4.56 -8.98
N ALA A 382 -52.62 5.81 -9.46
CA ALA A 382 -53.83 6.60 -9.72
C ALA A 382 -54.38 6.43 -11.15
N ILE A 383 -53.68 5.69 -12.01
CA ILE A 383 -54.05 5.33 -13.40
C ILE A 383 -54.43 3.86 -13.42
#